data_AF-A0AAV9AT95-F1
#
_entry.id   AF-A0AAV9AT95-F1
#
_cell.length_a   1.000
_cell.length_b   1.000
_cell.length_c   1.000
_cell.angle_alpha   90.00
_cell.angle_beta   90.00
_cell.angle_gamma   90.00
#
_symmetry.space_group_name_H-M   'P 1'
#
loop_
_entity.id
_entity.type
_entity.pdbx_description
1 polymer ?
#
loop_
_entity_poly.entity_id
_entity_poly.type
_entity_poly.pdbx_seq_one_letter_code
_entity_poly.pdbx_strand_id
1 'polypeptide(L)'
;MTMRTGRPIACKGLVGLCVMSFFVGLLFNGRIWTIEDGRIFKGTDCETKHMLGESNSREIMGEVTKTREAIQTLDKTVSTLEMELAVSRTSGLRGFASVSGGSTRDGLQKAFAVIGINTAFSSKKRRDSVRDTWMPRGSKLKRLEKEKGVVIRFVIGHSGTPGGGVLDRGIDAEEAETGDFLRLDHVEGYHELSAKTRVYFTTVVSIWDADFYVKVDDDVHVNLGQLVPMHISLSRYS
;
A
#
# COMPACT_ATOMS: atom_id res chain seq x y z
N MET A 1 34.98 47.60 -13.41
CA MET A 1 35.60 47.31 -12.09
C MET A 1 34.73 47.98 -11.03
N THR A 2 33.87 47.23 -10.34
CA THR A 2 33.20 47.65 -9.08
C THR A 2 32.58 46.40 -8.46
N MET A 3 33.37 45.68 -7.66
CA MET A 3 32.86 44.61 -6.79
C MET A 3 32.21 45.26 -5.57
N ARG A 4 30.92 44.96 -5.34
CA ARG A 4 30.24 45.27 -4.08
C ARG A 4 30.62 44.21 -3.04
N THR A 5 31.33 44.64 -2.01
CA THR A 5 31.70 43.84 -0.84
C THR A 5 30.49 43.62 0.08
N GLY A 6 29.99 42.40 0.16
CA GLY A 6 29.00 41.98 1.17
C GLY A 6 29.66 41.77 2.53
N ARG A 7 29.04 42.28 3.60
CA ARG A 7 29.50 42.11 4.99
C ARG A 7 29.35 40.63 5.43
N PRO A 8 30.31 40.06 6.19
CA PRO A 8 30.19 38.70 6.68
C PRO A 8 29.12 38.61 7.78
N ILE A 9 28.10 37.77 7.55
CA ILE A 9 27.09 37.44 8.55
C ILE A 9 27.75 36.55 9.60
N ALA A 10 27.83 37.04 10.83
CA ALA A 10 28.45 36.32 11.94
C ALA A 10 27.75 34.96 12.15
N CYS A 11 28.51 33.85 12.08
CA CYS A 11 28.02 32.47 12.22
C CYS A 11 27.16 32.23 13.48
N LYS A 12 27.29 33.08 14.51
CA LYS A 12 26.48 33.05 15.73
C LYS A 12 25.00 33.38 15.47
N GLY A 13 24.69 34.21 14.47
CA GLY A 13 23.31 34.52 14.08
C GLY A 13 22.63 33.40 13.27
N LEU A 14 23.42 32.62 12.52
CA LEU A 14 22.92 31.52 11.68
C LEU A 14 22.45 30.32 12.52
N VAL A 15 23.18 30.00 13.60
CA VAL A 15 22.79 28.92 14.54
C VAL A 15 21.50 29.27 15.28
N GLY A 16 21.33 30.54 15.69
CA GLY A 16 20.09 31.01 16.31
C GLY A 16 18.87 30.88 15.39
N LEU A 17 19.03 31.21 14.10
CA LEU A 17 17.98 31.04 13.08
C LEU A 17 17.58 29.57 12.89
N CYS A 18 18.55 28.64 12.89
CA CYS A 18 18.28 27.20 12.77
C CYS A 18 17.56 26.61 13.98
N VAL A 19 17.88 27.06 15.19
CA VAL A 19 17.20 26.56 16.40
C VAL A 19 15.75 27.05 16.43
N MET A 20 15.50 28.30 16.05
CA MET A 20 14.13 28.85 16.02
C MET A 20 13.24 28.19 14.96
N SER A 21 13.77 27.81 13.78
CA SER A 21 12.98 27.09 12.78
C SER A 21 12.57 25.68 13.24
N PHE A 22 13.40 25.01 14.04
CA PHE A 22 13.09 23.70 14.61
C PHE A 22 11.92 23.76 15.62
N PHE A 23 11.88 24.80 16.46
CA PHE A 23 10.78 24.98 17.43
C PHE A 23 9.47 25.42 16.77
N VAL A 24 9.52 26.22 15.72
CA VAL A 24 8.31 26.56 14.92
C VAL A 24 7.79 25.32 14.18
N GLY A 25 8.67 24.48 13.63
CA GLY A 25 8.28 23.21 12.98
C GLY A 25 7.57 22.24 13.92
N LEU A 26 7.96 22.17 15.20
CA LEU A 26 7.29 21.35 16.21
C LEU A 26 5.89 21.89 16.56
N LEU A 27 5.69 23.21 16.57
CA LEU A 27 4.37 23.82 16.83
C LEU A 27 3.40 23.65 15.65
N PHE A 28 3.89 23.62 14.41
CA PHE A 28 3.06 23.38 13.23
C PHE A 28 2.75 21.89 13.01
N ASN A 29 3.71 20.99 13.22
CA ASN A 29 3.45 19.54 13.10
C ASN A 29 2.59 18.98 14.23
N GLY A 30 2.63 19.58 15.43
CA GLY A 30 1.76 19.18 16.55
C GLY A 30 0.30 19.62 16.41
N ARG A 31 -0.02 20.54 15.48
CA ARG A 31 -1.39 21.03 15.22
C ARG A 31 -2.03 20.50 13.94
N ILE A 32 -1.27 19.87 13.06
CA ILE A 32 -1.80 19.37 11.77
C ILE A 32 -2.46 17.99 11.88
N TRP A 33 -2.32 17.29 13.01
CA TRP A 33 -2.99 16.01 13.25
C TRP A 33 -4.39 16.13 13.88
N THR A 34 -4.83 17.32 14.29
CA THR A 34 -6.15 17.50 14.92
C THR A 34 -7.20 18.17 14.04
N ILE A 35 -6.92 18.36 12.74
CA ILE A 35 -7.85 18.97 11.78
C ILE A 35 -7.87 18.15 10.48
N GLU A 36 -8.25 16.88 10.56
CA GLU A 36 -8.75 16.15 9.38
C GLU A 36 -9.77 15.08 9.75
N ASP A 37 -10.74 15.45 10.59
CA ASP A 37 -11.99 14.68 10.74
C ASP A 37 -13.15 15.67 10.80
N GLY A 38 -13.75 15.95 9.64
CA GLY A 38 -14.75 17.02 9.54
C GLY A 38 -15.25 17.36 8.12
N ARG A 39 -15.55 16.35 7.32
CA ARG A 39 -16.44 16.44 6.13
C ARG A 39 -17.55 15.43 6.38
N ILE A 40 -18.85 15.62 6.23
CA ILE A 40 -19.74 16.56 5.54
C ILE A 40 -21.13 16.23 6.10
N PHE A 41 -21.97 17.20 6.47
CA PHE A 41 -23.38 17.19 6.03
C PHE A 41 -24.06 18.54 6.27
N LYS A 42 -24.41 19.20 5.17
CA LYS A 42 -25.37 20.31 5.11
C LYS A 42 -26.75 19.64 5.08
N GLY A 43 -27.50 19.77 6.15
CA GLY A 43 -28.88 19.29 6.27
C GLY A 43 -29.79 20.44 6.68
N THR A 44 -30.72 20.72 5.79
CA THR A 44 -31.80 21.72 5.76
C THR A 44 -32.66 21.82 7.03
N ASP A 45 -32.88 23.07 7.46
CA ASP A 45 -34.13 23.72 7.95
C ASP A 45 -35.19 22.91 8.74
N CYS A 46 -35.57 23.38 9.95
CA CYS A 46 -36.95 23.80 10.28
C CYS A 46 -37.09 24.30 11.75
N GLU A 47 -37.50 25.56 11.86
CA GLU A 47 -38.59 26.13 12.71
C GLU A 47 -38.74 25.90 14.24
N THR A 48 -38.90 27.06 14.90
CA THR A 48 -40.07 27.48 15.70
C THR A 48 -40.31 26.95 17.13
N LYS A 49 -40.23 27.91 18.06
CA LYS A 49 -40.94 28.08 19.35
C LYS A 49 -41.98 27.02 19.73
N HIS A 50 -41.87 26.46 20.94
CA HIS A 50 -42.93 26.58 21.95
C HIS A 50 -42.41 26.37 23.38
N MET A 51 -42.99 27.11 24.33
CA MET A 51 -42.78 26.99 25.76
C MET A 51 -43.67 25.89 26.38
N LEU A 52 -43.17 25.35 27.50
CA LEU A 52 -43.82 24.74 28.68
C LEU A 52 -45.00 23.77 28.50
N GLY A 53 -44.82 22.56 29.04
CA GLY A 53 -45.90 21.61 29.34
C GLY A 53 -45.38 20.42 30.16
N GLU A 54 -46.07 20.11 31.24
CA GLU A 54 -45.69 19.27 32.38
C GLU A 54 -45.97 17.77 32.16
N SER A 55 -45.05 16.91 32.61
CA SER A 55 -45.20 15.49 33.02
C SER A 55 -45.81 14.45 32.05
N ASN A 56 -44.97 13.52 31.55
CA ASN A 56 -45.38 12.11 31.39
C ASN A 56 -44.18 11.13 31.32
N SER A 57 -43.81 10.53 32.46
CA SER A 57 -42.67 9.59 32.59
C SER A 57 -42.80 8.28 31.79
N ARG A 58 -43.95 8.02 31.15
CA ARG A 58 -44.17 6.86 30.26
C ARG A 58 -43.65 7.07 28.85
N GLU A 59 -43.60 8.32 28.39
CA GLU A 59 -43.15 8.68 27.04
C GLU A 59 -41.61 8.67 26.97
N ILE A 60 -40.95 9.14 28.04
CA ILE A 60 -39.49 9.12 28.21
C ILE A 60 -38.96 7.67 28.19
N MET A 61 -39.66 6.72 28.83
CA MET A 61 -39.27 5.30 28.80
C MET A 61 -39.37 4.70 27.38
N GLY A 62 -40.37 5.10 26.60
CA GLY A 62 -40.55 4.68 25.21
C GLY A 62 -39.49 5.25 24.25
N GLU A 63 -39.04 6.47 24.53
CA GLU A 63 -37.96 7.14 23.79
C GLU A 63 -36.59 6.52 24.12
N VAL A 64 -36.35 6.21 25.39
CA VAL A 64 -35.15 5.48 25.84
C VAL A 64 -35.08 4.08 25.24
N THR A 65 -36.20 3.35 25.15
CA THR A 65 -36.23 2.03 24.48
C THR A 65 -35.93 2.14 22.98
N LYS A 66 -36.46 3.16 22.30
CA LYS A 66 -36.14 3.43 20.88
C LYS A 66 -34.67 3.76 20.66
N THR A 67 -34.07 4.57 21.53
CA THR A 67 -32.61 4.84 21.45
C THR A 67 -31.78 3.58 21.68
N ARG A 68 -32.18 2.71 22.61
CA ARG A 68 -31.50 1.44 22.85
C ARG A 68 -31.60 0.49 21.65
N GLU A 69 -32.75 0.44 20.98
CA GLU A 69 -32.94 -0.32 19.74
C GLU A 69 -32.10 0.23 18.59
N ALA A 70 -32.00 1.56 18.45
CA ALA A 70 -31.16 2.20 17.45
C ALA A 70 -29.66 1.90 17.66
N ILE A 71 -29.19 1.96 18.92
CA ILE A 71 -27.81 1.62 19.29
C ILE A 71 -27.53 0.14 18.99
N GLN A 72 -28.44 -0.77 19.38
CA GLN A 72 -28.28 -2.20 19.12
C GLN A 72 -28.29 -2.52 17.61
N THR A 73 -29.06 -1.77 16.83
CA THR A 73 -29.08 -1.90 15.36
C THR A 73 -27.75 -1.43 14.77
N LEU A 74 -27.19 -0.33 15.27
CA LEU A 74 -25.88 0.15 14.83
C LEU A 74 -24.77 -0.85 15.17
N ASP A 75 -24.76 -1.39 16.39
CA ASP A 75 -23.79 -2.42 16.81
C ASP A 75 -23.84 -3.66 15.91
N LYS A 76 -25.06 -4.07 15.50
CA LYS A 76 -25.24 -5.15 14.52
C LYS A 76 -24.65 -4.78 13.17
N THR A 77 -24.91 -3.58 12.66
CA THR A 77 -24.35 -3.14 11.38
C THR A 77 -22.83 -3.01 11.42
N VAL A 78 -22.24 -2.53 12.52
CA VAL A 78 -20.78 -2.49 12.70
C VAL A 78 -20.22 -3.91 12.70
N SER A 79 -20.84 -4.83 13.45
CA SER A 79 -20.42 -6.24 13.47
C SER A 79 -20.53 -6.90 12.10
N THR A 80 -21.59 -6.61 11.34
CA THR A 80 -21.76 -7.10 9.96
C THR A 80 -20.70 -6.52 9.03
N LEU A 81 -20.42 -5.22 9.11
CA LEU A 81 -19.38 -4.57 8.30
C LEU A 81 -17.98 -5.06 8.68
N GLU A 82 -17.69 -5.28 9.95
CA GLU A 82 -16.44 -5.87 10.42
C GLU A 82 -16.28 -7.31 9.95
N MET A 83 -17.37 -8.09 9.96
CA MET A 83 -17.40 -9.45 9.42
C MET A 83 -17.21 -9.45 7.89
N GLU A 84 -17.89 -8.56 7.16
CA GLU A 84 -17.72 -8.40 5.72
C GLU A 84 -16.29 -7.94 5.38
N LEU A 85 -15.71 -7.00 6.15
CA LEU A 85 -14.31 -6.57 6.01
C LEU A 85 -13.32 -7.71 6.31
N ALA A 86 -13.58 -8.54 7.32
CA ALA A 86 -12.78 -9.72 7.61
C ALA A 86 -12.88 -10.75 6.48
N VAL A 87 -14.08 -10.98 5.93
CA VAL A 87 -14.32 -11.87 4.79
C VAL A 87 -13.65 -11.34 3.53
N SER A 88 -13.75 -10.04 3.23
CA SER A 88 -13.08 -9.37 2.12
C SER A 88 -11.56 -9.43 2.24
N ARG A 89 -11.01 -9.27 3.45
CA ARG A 89 -9.57 -9.50 3.71
C ARG A 89 -9.17 -10.93 3.41
N THR A 90 -9.97 -11.93 3.82
CA THR A 90 -9.65 -13.34 3.53
C THR A 90 -9.84 -13.72 2.05
N SER A 91 -10.70 -13.02 1.31
CA SER A 91 -10.94 -13.28 -0.12
C SER A 91 -9.99 -12.54 -1.05
N GLY A 92 -9.50 -11.34 -0.66
CA GLY A 92 -8.37 -10.66 -1.32
C GLY A 92 -7.01 -11.33 -1.07
N LEU A 93 -6.86 -12.04 0.06
CA LEU A 93 -5.67 -12.86 0.39
C LEU A 93 -5.74 -14.30 -0.14
N ARG A 94 -6.84 -14.74 -0.79
CA ARG A 94 -6.93 -16.12 -1.30
C ARG A 94 -5.94 -16.43 -2.43
N GLY A 95 -5.29 -15.42 -2.99
CA GLY A 95 -4.20 -15.58 -3.96
C GLY A 95 -2.79 -15.56 -3.36
N PHE A 96 -2.60 -15.13 -2.11
CA PHE A 96 -1.25 -15.10 -1.54
C PHE A 96 -1.29 -15.12 0.00
N ALA A 97 -0.56 -16.07 0.57
CA ALA A 97 -0.62 -16.52 1.94
C ALA A 97 -0.70 -15.40 2.99
N SER A 98 -1.63 -15.58 3.94
CA SER A 98 -1.72 -14.87 5.20
C SER A 98 -0.46 -15.09 6.05
N VAL A 99 0.26 -14.03 6.39
CA VAL A 99 1.14 -14.03 7.55
C VAL A 99 0.85 -12.78 8.38
N SER A 100 -0.06 -12.98 9.34
CA SER A 100 -0.18 -12.19 10.56
C SER A 100 1.13 -12.24 11.35
N GLY A 101 1.51 -11.09 11.92
CA GLY A 101 2.78 -10.86 12.61
C GLY A 101 3.16 -11.90 13.67
N GLY A 102 4.44 -12.23 13.69
CA GLY A 102 5.07 -13.14 14.65
C GLY A 102 6.39 -13.63 14.08
N SER A 103 7.50 -13.12 14.62
CA SER A 103 8.86 -13.35 14.19
C SER A 103 9.31 -14.82 14.34
N THR A 104 9.28 -15.58 13.25
CA THR A 104 10.22 -16.66 12.93
C THR A 104 10.28 -16.79 11.41
N ARG A 105 11.50 -16.84 10.85
CA ARG A 105 11.71 -17.04 9.39
C ARG A 105 11.20 -18.40 8.87
N ASP A 106 10.69 -19.25 9.75
CA ASP A 106 10.23 -20.62 9.45
C ASP A 106 8.97 -20.69 8.57
N GLY A 107 8.29 -19.56 8.34
CA GLY A 107 7.15 -19.48 7.41
C GLY A 107 7.45 -18.91 6.03
N LEU A 108 8.66 -18.38 5.80
CA LEU A 108 8.99 -17.65 4.57
C LEU A 108 9.43 -18.61 3.45
N GLN A 109 9.01 -18.30 2.23
CA GLN A 109 9.45 -19.04 1.05
C GLN A 109 10.93 -18.73 0.77
N LYS A 110 11.77 -19.76 0.72
CA LYS A 110 13.19 -19.60 0.36
C LYS A 110 13.32 -19.28 -1.12
N ALA A 111 14.07 -18.24 -1.45
CA ALA A 111 14.43 -17.88 -2.81
C ALA A 111 15.89 -17.43 -2.83
N PHE A 112 16.55 -17.54 -3.98
CA PHE A 112 17.86 -16.93 -4.19
C PHE A 112 17.70 -15.42 -4.48
N ALA A 113 16.79 -15.09 -5.39
CA ALA A 113 16.52 -13.70 -5.74
C ALA A 113 15.03 -13.48 -6.03
N VAL A 114 14.52 -12.33 -5.59
CA VAL A 114 13.17 -11.85 -5.94
C VAL A 114 13.32 -10.60 -6.78
N ILE A 115 12.79 -10.65 -8.00
CA ILE A 115 12.84 -9.57 -8.99
C ILE A 115 11.42 -9.05 -9.21
N GLY A 116 11.16 -7.83 -8.76
CA GLY A 116 9.91 -7.12 -8.99
C GLY A 116 10.03 -6.15 -10.16
N ILE A 117 9.22 -6.35 -11.18
CA ILE A 117 9.15 -5.48 -12.35
C ILE A 117 8.00 -4.49 -12.15
N ASN A 118 8.32 -3.24 -11.82
CA ASN A 118 7.35 -2.19 -11.66
C ASN A 118 6.63 -1.89 -12.98
N THR A 119 5.31 -2.05 -12.99
CA THR A 119 4.43 -1.79 -14.16
C THR A 119 3.21 -1.00 -13.74
N ALA A 120 2.50 -0.37 -14.68
CA ALA A 120 1.20 0.25 -14.46
C ALA A 120 0.08 -0.39 -15.32
N PHE A 121 -1.19 -0.07 -15.04
CA PHE A 121 -2.34 -0.55 -15.82
C PHE A 121 -2.21 -0.28 -17.33
N SER A 122 -1.72 0.90 -17.70
CA SER A 122 -1.53 1.32 -19.10
C SER A 122 -0.37 0.60 -19.82
N SER A 123 0.48 -0.13 -19.09
CA SER A 123 1.75 -0.64 -19.61
C SER A 123 1.68 -2.09 -20.12
N LYS A 124 0.50 -2.54 -20.55
CA LYS A 124 0.30 -3.90 -21.08
C LYS A 124 1.30 -4.28 -22.18
N LYS A 125 1.49 -3.39 -23.17
CA LYS A 125 2.45 -3.62 -24.27
C LYS A 125 3.88 -3.80 -23.77
N ARG A 126 4.29 -3.09 -22.71
CA ARG A 126 5.62 -3.24 -22.11
C ARG A 126 5.77 -4.58 -21.41
N ARG A 127 4.76 -4.99 -20.63
CA ARG A 127 4.74 -6.33 -20.02
C ARG A 127 4.87 -7.44 -21.07
N ASP A 128 4.11 -7.34 -22.16
CA ASP A 128 4.19 -8.32 -23.25
C ASP A 128 5.59 -8.33 -23.88
N SER A 129 6.17 -7.15 -24.12
CA SER A 129 7.56 -7.06 -24.61
C SER A 129 8.58 -7.68 -23.65
N VAL A 130 8.44 -7.49 -22.34
CA VAL A 130 9.30 -8.11 -21.32
C VAL A 130 9.18 -9.63 -21.34
N ARG A 131 7.94 -10.15 -21.43
CA ARG A 131 7.64 -11.59 -21.51
C ARG A 131 8.15 -12.23 -22.81
N ASP A 132 8.21 -11.47 -23.89
CA ASP A 132 8.66 -11.95 -25.19
C ASP A 132 10.18 -11.86 -25.37
N THR A 133 10.87 -11.11 -24.50
CA THR A 133 12.31 -10.86 -24.61
C THR A 133 13.12 -11.62 -23.56
N TRP A 134 13.06 -11.22 -22.29
CA TRP A 134 13.96 -11.74 -21.26
C TRP A 134 13.27 -12.47 -20.12
N MET A 135 11.98 -12.21 -19.87
CA MET A 135 11.24 -12.89 -18.82
C MET A 135 10.65 -14.20 -19.35
N PRO A 136 11.05 -15.38 -18.82
CA PRO A 136 10.46 -16.64 -19.24
C PRO A 136 8.97 -16.72 -18.91
N ARG A 137 8.18 -17.44 -19.71
CA ARG A 137 6.74 -17.64 -19.51
C ARG A 137 6.39 -19.05 -19.07
N GLY A 138 5.26 -19.20 -18.37
CA GLY A 138 4.63 -20.48 -18.08
C GLY A 138 5.56 -21.49 -17.39
N SER A 139 5.75 -22.66 -18.00
CA SER A 139 6.57 -23.74 -17.43
C SER A 139 8.05 -23.35 -17.24
N LYS A 140 8.60 -22.51 -18.11
CA LYS A 140 9.99 -22.03 -18.01
C LYS A 140 10.18 -21.12 -16.79
N LEU A 141 9.18 -20.27 -16.50
CA LEU A 141 9.20 -19.42 -15.31
C LEU A 141 9.14 -20.26 -14.03
N LYS A 142 8.20 -21.21 -13.97
CA LYS A 142 8.09 -22.15 -12.84
C LYS A 142 9.35 -22.97 -12.63
N ARG A 143 10.02 -23.36 -13.73
CA ARG A 143 11.31 -24.06 -13.69
C ARG A 143 12.41 -23.17 -13.12
N LEU A 144 12.49 -21.91 -13.54
CA LEU A 144 13.44 -20.93 -13.02
C LEU A 144 13.27 -20.74 -11.50
N GLU A 145 12.04 -20.63 -11.04
CA GLU A 145 11.72 -20.51 -9.60
C GLU A 145 12.14 -21.75 -8.82
N LYS A 146 11.81 -22.95 -9.29
CA LYS A 146 12.11 -24.20 -8.58
C LYS A 146 13.59 -24.57 -8.61
N GLU A 147 14.25 -24.44 -9.76
CA GLU A 147 15.63 -24.92 -9.93
C GLU A 147 16.67 -23.90 -9.48
N LYS A 148 16.41 -22.61 -9.70
CA LYS A 148 17.38 -21.54 -9.42
C LYS A 148 16.95 -20.65 -8.26
N GLY A 149 15.75 -20.83 -7.70
CA GLY A 149 15.23 -19.98 -6.64
C GLY A 149 15.00 -18.54 -7.08
N VAL A 150 14.87 -18.26 -8.39
CA VAL A 150 14.69 -16.89 -8.89
C VAL A 150 13.22 -16.64 -9.17
N VAL A 151 12.62 -15.76 -8.38
CA VAL A 151 11.21 -15.34 -8.50
C VAL A 151 11.15 -14.04 -9.29
N ILE A 152 10.37 -14.01 -10.37
CA ILE A 152 10.17 -12.81 -11.19
C ILE A 152 8.69 -12.50 -11.27
N ARG A 153 8.26 -11.31 -10.83
CA ARG A 153 6.85 -10.91 -10.83
C ARG A 153 6.66 -9.48 -11.31
N PHE A 154 5.57 -9.22 -12.03
CA PHE A 154 5.13 -7.87 -12.35
C PHE A 154 4.44 -7.23 -11.14
N VAL A 155 4.99 -6.13 -10.64
CA VAL A 155 4.52 -5.44 -9.45
C VAL A 155 3.46 -4.41 -9.85
N ILE A 156 2.23 -4.66 -9.40
CA ILE A 156 1.08 -3.81 -9.71
C ILE A 156 0.19 -3.68 -8.48
N GLY A 157 -0.28 -2.47 -8.21
CA GLY A 157 -1.30 -2.21 -7.21
C GLY A 157 -2.71 -2.42 -7.77
N HIS A 158 -3.67 -1.77 -7.14
CA HIS A 158 -5.09 -1.81 -7.47
C HIS A 158 -5.60 -0.43 -7.84
N SER A 159 -6.73 -0.36 -8.55
CA SER A 159 -7.31 0.94 -8.88
C SER A 159 -7.90 1.60 -7.62
N GLY A 160 -7.95 2.94 -7.64
CA GLY A 160 -8.59 3.70 -6.57
C GLY A 160 -10.12 3.64 -6.58
N THR A 161 -10.72 2.93 -7.54
CA THR A 161 -12.18 2.76 -7.60
C THR A 161 -12.64 1.68 -6.61
N PRO A 162 -13.53 2.02 -5.65
CA PRO A 162 -14.11 1.03 -4.75
C PRO A 162 -14.81 -0.09 -5.54
N GLY A 163 -14.51 -1.35 -5.21
CA GLY A 163 -15.17 -2.52 -5.82
C GLY A 163 -14.55 -3.05 -7.12
N GLY A 164 -13.34 -2.61 -7.50
CA GLY A 164 -12.61 -3.15 -8.65
C GLY A 164 -13.08 -2.54 -9.97
N GLY A 165 -12.27 -1.63 -10.50
CA GLY A 165 -12.55 -0.92 -11.74
C GLY A 165 -12.38 -1.80 -12.98
N VAL A 166 -12.72 -1.25 -14.16
CA VAL A 166 -12.44 -1.90 -15.46
C VAL A 166 -10.95 -2.22 -15.61
N LEU A 167 -10.08 -1.39 -15.02
CA LEU A 167 -8.63 -1.58 -15.01
C LEU A 167 -8.20 -2.83 -14.22
N ASP A 168 -8.78 -3.06 -13.03
CA ASP A 168 -8.45 -4.24 -12.22
C ASP A 168 -8.88 -5.52 -12.94
N ARG A 169 -10.08 -5.53 -13.53
CA ARG A 169 -10.59 -6.68 -14.30
C ARG A 169 -9.68 -7.04 -15.47
N GLY A 170 -9.08 -6.04 -16.12
CA GLY A 170 -8.11 -6.26 -17.19
C GLY A 170 -6.87 -7.00 -16.69
N ILE A 171 -6.37 -6.64 -15.51
CA ILE A 171 -5.22 -7.33 -14.91
C ILE A 171 -5.64 -8.70 -14.35
N ASP A 172 -6.86 -8.86 -13.84
CA ASP A 172 -7.36 -10.16 -13.37
C ASP A 172 -7.44 -11.17 -14.53
N ALA A 173 -7.87 -10.71 -15.71
CA ALA A 173 -7.86 -11.52 -16.92
C ALA A 173 -6.44 -11.88 -17.36
N GLU A 174 -5.50 -10.93 -17.34
CA GLU A 174 -4.09 -11.21 -17.65
C GLU A 174 -3.48 -12.20 -16.65
N GLU A 175 -3.71 -12.01 -15.35
CA GLU A 175 -3.19 -12.88 -14.29
C GLU A 175 -3.76 -14.30 -14.38
N ALA A 176 -5.02 -14.47 -14.78
CA ALA A 176 -5.61 -15.78 -15.01
C ALA A 176 -4.90 -16.55 -16.14
N GLU A 177 -4.32 -15.84 -17.12
CA GLU A 177 -3.57 -16.43 -18.22
C GLU A 177 -2.09 -16.67 -17.89
N THR A 178 -1.43 -15.69 -17.24
CA THR A 178 0.03 -15.70 -17.06
C THR A 178 0.49 -16.13 -15.69
N GLY A 179 -0.26 -15.81 -14.63
CA GLY A 179 0.10 -16.11 -13.23
C GLY A 179 1.42 -15.50 -12.80
N ASP A 180 1.73 -14.28 -13.25
CA ASP A 180 3.04 -13.63 -13.10
C ASP A 180 3.00 -12.27 -12.41
N PHE A 181 1.85 -11.85 -11.86
CA PHE A 181 1.73 -10.61 -11.11
C PHE A 181 1.98 -10.78 -9.60
N LEU A 182 2.46 -9.70 -8.99
CA LEU A 182 2.44 -9.47 -7.55
C LEU A 182 1.52 -8.28 -7.28
N ARG A 183 0.34 -8.57 -6.71
CA ARG A 183 -0.64 -7.57 -6.32
C ARG A 183 -0.24 -6.92 -5.01
N LEU A 184 -0.11 -5.60 -5.01
CA LEU A 184 0.16 -4.80 -3.82
C LEU A 184 -1.11 -4.16 -3.30
N ASP A 185 -1.20 -4.00 -1.98
CA ASP A 185 -2.18 -3.13 -1.31
C ASP A 185 -1.71 -1.68 -1.43
N HIS A 186 -1.75 -1.18 -2.66
CA HIS A 186 -1.37 0.17 -3.04
C HIS A 186 -2.25 0.67 -4.16
N VAL A 187 -2.85 1.85 -3.98
CA VAL A 187 -3.65 2.49 -5.02
C VAL A 187 -2.74 3.02 -6.11
N GLU A 188 -2.83 2.44 -7.32
CA GLU A 188 -2.12 2.92 -8.49
C GLU A 188 -2.68 4.29 -8.91
N GLY A 189 -1.91 5.34 -8.61
CA GLY A 189 -2.28 6.72 -8.86
C GLY A 189 -1.09 7.60 -9.22
N TYR A 190 -1.37 8.84 -9.65
CA TYR A 190 -0.44 9.71 -10.35
C TYR A 190 0.79 10.16 -9.52
N HIS A 191 0.84 9.95 -8.19
CA HIS A 191 1.87 10.57 -7.34
C HIS A 191 2.46 9.70 -6.21
N GLU A 192 2.75 8.42 -6.44
CA GLU A 192 3.30 7.58 -5.37
C GLU A 192 4.36 6.54 -5.79
N LEU A 193 5.26 6.88 -6.72
CA LEU A 193 6.37 5.98 -7.13
C LEU A 193 7.25 5.52 -5.96
N SER A 194 7.50 6.40 -4.99
CA SER A 194 8.24 6.08 -3.76
C SER A 194 7.42 5.17 -2.83
N ALA A 195 6.10 5.38 -2.72
CA ALA A 195 5.23 4.56 -1.88
C ALA A 195 5.11 3.15 -2.45
N LYS A 196 4.95 3.00 -3.78
CA LYS A 196 4.93 1.70 -4.44
C LYS A 196 6.22 0.92 -4.18
N THR A 197 7.36 1.58 -4.25
CA THR A 197 8.66 0.96 -3.96
C THR A 197 8.74 0.50 -2.50
N ARG A 198 8.28 1.34 -1.57
CA ARG A 198 8.23 0.97 -0.14
C ARG A 198 7.34 -0.24 0.08
N VAL A 199 6.10 -0.20 -0.43
CA VAL A 199 5.11 -1.28 -0.28
C VAL A 199 5.65 -2.56 -0.91
N TYR A 200 6.22 -2.48 -2.11
CA TYR A 200 6.87 -3.61 -2.76
C TYR A 200 7.89 -4.29 -1.85
N PHE A 201 8.89 -3.54 -1.36
CA PHE A 201 9.93 -4.12 -0.52
C PHE A 201 9.38 -4.67 0.79
N THR A 202 8.43 -4.00 1.43
CA THR A 202 7.80 -4.51 2.66
C THR A 202 7.03 -5.82 2.43
N THR A 203 6.38 -5.97 1.28
CA THR A 203 5.61 -7.16 0.93
C THR A 203 6.52 -8.34 0.56
N VAL A 204 7.57 -8.11 -0.24
CA VAL A 204 8.43 -9.23 -0.67
C VAL A 204 9.26 -9.80 0.47
N VAL A 205 9.72 -8.98 1.42
CA VAL A 205 10.48 -9.48 2.59
C VAL A 205 9.60 -10.20 3.61
N SER A 206 8.28 -9.94 3.61
CA SER A 206 7.33 -10.68 4.44
C SER A 206 6.87 -12.01 3.83
N ILE A 207 7.20 -12.24 2.56
CA ILE A 207 6.82 -13.46 1.84
C ILE A 207 8.01 -14.38 1.63
N TRP A 208 9.09 -13.82 1.09
CA TRP A 208 10.28 -14.55 0.69
C TRP A 208 11.43 -14.21 1.62
N ASP A 209 12.20 -15.22 1.99
CA ASP A 209 13.53 -15.06 2.57
C ASP A 209 14.54 -15.30 1.45
N ALA A 210 15.04 -14.21 0.88
CA ALA A 210 15.91 -14.23 -0.29
C ALA A 210 17.21 -13.47 -0.05
N ASP A 211 18.28 -13.91 -0.72
CA ASP A 211 19.58 -13.25 -0.63
C ASP A 211 19.57 -11.88 -1.34
N PHE A 212 18.79 -11.77 -2.42
CA PHE A 212 18.69 -10.56 -3.22
C PHE A 212 17.24 -10.16 -3.50
N TYR A 213 16.93 -8.88 -3.28
CA TYR A 213 15.67 -8.27 -3.69
C TYR A 213 15.97 -7.16 -4.70
N VAL A 214 15.38 -7.25 -5.88
CA VAL A 214 15.69 -6.37 -7.01
C VAL A 214 14.41 -5.74 -7.53
N LYS A 215 14.43 -4.41 -7.67
CA LYS A 215 13.39 -3.66 -8.37
C LYS A 215 13.88 -3.31 -9.77
N VAL A 216 13.07 -3.58 -10.79
CA VAL A 216 13.34 -3.25 -12.20
C VAL A 216 12.13 -2.52 -12.75
N ASP A 217 12.31 -1.62 -13.72
CA ASP A 217 11.21 -0.94 -14.41
C ASP A 217 10.87 -1.68 -15.73
N ASP A 218 9.63 -1.57 -16.19
CA ASP A 218 9.09 -2.36 -17.32
C ASP A 218 9.64 -2.00 -18.72
N ASP A 219 10.48 -0.97 -18.81
CA ASP A 219 11.20 -0.57 -20.03
C ASP A 219 12.68 -0.96 -20.01
N VAL A 220 13.11 -1.74 -19.01
CA VAL A 220 14.48 -2.25 -18.89
C VAL A 220 14.58 -3.70 -19.36
N HIS A 221 15.68 -4.02 -20.04
CA HIS A 221 16.03 -5.38 -20.44
C HIS A 221 17.14 -5.94 -19.53
N VAL A 222 16.90 -7.10 -18.91
CA VAL A 222 17.83 -7.70 -17.94
C VAL A 222 18.38 -9.03 -18.47
N ASN A 223 19.70 -9.19 -18.39
CA ASN A 223 20.34 -10.46 -18.73
C ASN A 223 20.39 -11.40 -17.51
N LEU A 224 19.34 -12.22 -17.36
CA LEU A 224 19.27 -13.25 -16.31
C LEU A 224 20.42 -14.27 -16.38
N GLY A 225 21.00 -14.45 -17.57
CA GLY A 225 22.12 -15.35 -17.83
C GLY A 225 23.43 -14.93 -17.17
N GLN A 226 23.60 -13.65 -16.80
CA GLN A 226 24.78 -13.18 -16.06
C GLN A 226 24.54 -13.03 -14.55
N LEU A 227 23.29 -12.84 -14.13
CA LEU A 227 22.94 -12.66 -12.71
C LEU A 227 22.96 -13.98 -11.91
N VAL A 228 22.56 -15.09 -12.54
CA VAL A 228 22.45 -16.39 -11.86
C VAL A 228 23.79 -17.14 -11.69
N PRO A 229 24.75 -17.12 -12.65
CA PRO A 229 25.99 -17.87 -12.53
C PRO A 229 26.93 -17.40 -11.41
N MET A 230 26.82 -16.16 -10.94
CA MET A 230 27.72 -15.60 -9.91
C MET A 230 27.61 -16.37 -8.59
N HIS A 231 26.44 -16.94 -8.28
CA HIS A 231 26.20 -17.67 -7.04
C HIS A 231 26.75 -19.10 -7.04
N ILE A 232 26.75 -19.79 -8.19
CA ILE A 232 27.34 -21.15 -8.30
C ILE A 232 28.87 -21.12 -8.06
N SER A 233 29.52 -19.97 -8.28
CA SER A 233 30.91 -19.76 -7.88
C SER A 233 31.03 -19.43 -6.39
N LEU A 234 30.20 -18.53 -5.84
CA LEU A 234 30.33 -18.09 -4.45
C LEU A 234 29.95 -19.17 -3.42
N SER A 235 28.96 -20.02 -3.70
CA SER A 235 28.60 -21.14 -2.80
C SER A 235 29.62 -22.28 -2.82
N ARG A 236 30.63 -22.23 -3.70
CA ARG A 236 31.72 -23.21 -3.77
C ARG A 236 32.94 -22.82 -2.93
N TYR A 237 32.92 -21.61 -2.35
CA TYR A 237 34.00 -21.04 -1.54
C TYR A 237 33.59 -20.72 -0.09
N SER A 238 32.37 -21.09 0.33
CA SER A 238 31.92 -21.04 1.72
C SER A 238 31.55 -22.44 2.21
#